data_AF-A0A1Y5DIP4-F1
#
_entry.id   AF-A0A1Y5DIP4-F1
#
_cell.length_a   1.000
_cell.length_b   1.000
_cell.length_c   1.000
_cell.angle_alpha   90.00
_cell.angle_beta   90.00
_cell.angle_gamma   90.00
#
_symmetry.space_group_name_H-M   'P 1'
#
loop_
_entity.id
_entity.type
_entity.pdbx_description
1 polymer ?
#
loop_
_entity_poly.entity_id
_entity_poly.type
_entity_poly.pdbx_seq_one_letter_code
_entity_poly.pdbx_strand_id
1 'polypeptide(L)' 'MLEIENLIKNYSCFTFDQNRELLILKESSKGYLIIKQTVEISELLHDLNIIHVVYENNNIQLYLDKD' A
#
# COMPACT_ATOMS: atom_id res chain seq x y z
N MET A 1 6.89 11.81 0.58
CA MET A 1 6.23 11.25 -0.63
C MET A 1 7.21 10.50 -1.53
N LEU A 2 8.34 11.10 -1.95
CA LEU A 2 9.35 10.41 -2.77
C LEU A 2 9.94 9.16 -2.09
N GLU A 3 10.06 9.17 -0.76
CA GLU A 3 10.51 8.02 0.03
C GLU A 3 9.51 6.87 0.04
N ILE A 4 8.21 7.17 0.18
CA ILE A 4 7.12 6.19 0.15
C ILE A 4 7.06 5.52 -1.23
N GLU A 5 7.17 6.30 -2.30
CA GLU A 5 7.21 5.78 -3.67
C GLU A 5 8.41 4.85 -3.88
N ASN A 6 9.58 5.18 -3.35
CA ASN A 6 10.77 4.33 -3.42
C ASN A 6 10.64 3.05 -2.58
N LEU A 7 9.98 3.12 -1.43
CA LEU A 7 9.65 1.95 -0.60
C LEU A 7 8.69 1.01 -1.34
N ILE A 8 7.63 1.56 -1.93
CA ILE A 8 6.58 0.79 -2.61
C ILE A 8 7.08 0.08 -3.87
N LYS A 9 8.11 0.61 -4.55
CA LYS A 9 8.73 -0.05 -5.73
C LYS A 9 9.21 -1.47 -5.46
N ASN A 10 9.51 -1.82 -4.20
CA ASN A 10 9.91 -3.17 -3.79
C ASN A 10 8.74 -4.15 -3.67
N TYR A 11 7.50 -3.65 -3.65
CA TYR A 11 6.28 -4.44 -3.49
C TYR A 11 5.62 -4.71 -4.84
N SER A 12 5.89 -5.90 -5.38
CA SER A 12 5.47 -6.29 -6.72
C SER A 12 3.96 -6.23 -6.95
N CYS A 13 3.14 -6.42 -5.90
CA CYS A 13 1.69 -6.45 -5.99
C CYS A 13 1.05 -5.07 -6.02
N PHE A 14 1.79 -4.02 -5.67
CA PHE A 14 1.23 -2.69 -5.49
C PHE A 14 1.84 -1.67 -6.45
N THR A 15 1.07 -0.63 -6.73
CA THR A 15 1.54 0.60 -7.35
C THR A 15 1.03 1.77 -6.53
N PHE A 16 1.82 2.84 -6.47
CA PHE A 16 1.39 4.06 -5.80
C PHE A 16 0.75 5.01 -6.81
N ASP A 17 -0.52 5.34 -6.60
CA ASP A 17 -1.21 6.44 -7.30
C ASP A 17 -0.95 7.73 -6.52
N GLN A 18 0.02 8.50 -7.01
CA GLN A 18 0.42 9.77 -6.41
C GLN A 18 -0.73 10.80 -6.37
N ASN A 19 -1.66 10.76 -7.33
CA ASN A 19 -2.75 11.75 -7.37
C ASN A 19 -3.78 11.51 -6.28
N ARG A 20 -3.94 10.25 -5.87
CA ARG A 20 -4.91 9.81 -4.86
C ARG A 20 -4.28 9.46 -3.53
N GLU A 21 -2.95 9.55 -3.44
CA GLU A 21 -2.14 9.08 -2.31
C GLU A 21 -2.52 7.65 -1.89
N LEU A 22 -2.75 6.79 -2.88
CA LEU A 22 -3.36 5.47 -2.73
C LEU A 22 -2.45 4.35 -3.23
N LEU A 23 -2.39 3.26 -2.48
CA LEU A 23 -1.82 2.01 -2.97
C LEU A 23 -2.86 1.16 -3.69
N ILE A 24 -2.61 0.93 -4.98
CA ILE A 24 -3.48 0.16 -5.87
C ILE A 24 -2.87 -1.21 -6.15
N LEU A 25 -3.69 -2.24 -6.01
CA LEU A 25 -3.35 -3.61 -6.34
C LEU A 25 -3.18 -3.80 -7.85
N LYS A 26 -2.13 -4.51 -8.28
CA LYS A 26 -1.97 -4.98 -9.66
C LYS A 26 -2.74 -6.28 -9.87
N GLU A 27 -3.58 -6.32 -10.90
CA GLU A 27 -4.56 -7.39 -11.22
C GLU A 27 -3.97 -8.81 -11.36
N SER A 28 -2.65 -8.98 -11.50
CA SER A 28 -1.99 -10.27 -11.71
C SER A 28 -1.46 -10.98 -10.44
N SER A 29 -1.81 -10.48 -9.24
CA SER A 29 -1.19 -10.92 -7.99
C SER A 29 -1.94 -12.07 -7.29
N LYS A 30 -1.19 -13.05 -6.72
CA LYS A 30 -1.78 -14.17 -5.94
C LYS A 30 -2.25 -13.70 -4.56
N GLY A 31 -3.46 -14.12 -4.13
CA GLY A 31 -4.10 -13.70 -2.87
C GLY A 31 -3.20 -13.68 -1.61
N TYR A 32 -2.44 -14.75 -1.36
CA TYR A 32 -1.52 -14.79 -0.21
C TYR A 32 -0.41 -13.73 -0.27
N LEU A 33 0.15 -13.48 -1.46
CA LEU A 33 1.22 -12.49 -1.64
C LEU A 33 0.71 -11.07 -1.41
N ILE A 34 -0.55 -10.81 -1.78
CA ILE A 34 -1.22 -9.52 -1.56
C ILE A 34 -1.32 -9.24 -0.06
N ILE A 35 -1.83 -10.20 0.71
CA ILE A 35 -1.99 -10.07 2.16
C ILE A 35 -0.63 -9.83 2.82
N LYS A 36 0.37 -10.66 2.49
CA LYS A 36 1.73 -10.53 3.03
C LYS A 36 2.30 -9.13 2.77
N GLN A 37 2.27 -8.67 1.52
CA GLN A 37 2.81 -7.37 1.15
C GLN A 37 2.02 -6.21 1.76
N THR A 38 0.70 -6.34 1.94
CA THR A 38 -0.12 -5.32 2.62
C THR A 38 0.31 -5.14 4.08
N VAL A 39 0.52 -6.25 4.81
CA VAL A 39 0.98 -6.22 6.20
C VAL A 39 2.37 -5.59 6.29
N GLU A 40 3.31 -6.04 5.45
CA GLU A 40 4.68 -5.48 5.42
C GLU A 40 4.70 -3.97 5.13
N ILE A 41 3.85 -3.50 4.20
CA ILE A 41 3.72 -2.07 3.92
C ILE A 41 3.09 -1.32 5.10
N SER A 42 2.06 -1.87 5.72
CA SER A 42 1.37 -1.26 6.87
C SER A 42 2.32 -1.07 8.06
N GLU A 43 3.15 -2.08 8.36
CA GLU A 43 4.20 -1.99 9.39
C GLU A 43 5.20 -0.86 9.09
N LEU A 44 5.70 -0.78 7.85
CA LEU A 44 6.62 0.29 7.45
C LEU A 44 6.01 1.69 7.57
N LEU A 45 4.75 1.86 7.17
CA LEU A 45 4.06 3.14 7.29
C LEU A 45 3.86 3.52 8.76
N HIS A 46 3.56 2.54 9.62
CA HIS A 46 3.47 2.74 11.05
C HIS A 46 4.79 3.20 11.67
N ASP A 47 5.91 2.53 11.34
CA ASP A 47 7.25 2.88 11.81
C ASP A 47 7.67 4.31 11.40
N LEU A 48 7.15 4.78 10.27
CA LEU A 48 7.36 6.13 9.74
C LEU A 48 6.36 7.17 10.30
N ASN A 49 5.47 6.79 11.21
CA ASN A 49 4.36 7.61 11.72
C ASN A 49 3.45 8.16 10.61
N ILE A 50 3.24 7.39 9.55
CA ILE A 50 2.31 7.73 8.47
C ILE A 50 0.96 7.08 8.78
N ILE A 51 -0.05 7.92 8.98
CA ILE A 51 -1.43 7.46 9.16
C ILE A 51 -1.91 6.81 7.86
N HIS A 52 -2.55 5.66 8.00
CA HIS A 52 -3.06 4.90 6.87
C HIS A 52 -4.21 4.01 7.30
N VAL A 53 -5.07 3.65 6.35
CA VAL A 53 -6.23 2.78 6.56
C VAL A 53 -6.28 1.73 5.47
N VAL A 54 -6.54 0.48 5.87
CA VAL A 54 -6.75 -0.64 4.95
C VAL A 54 -8.25 -0.90 4.81
N TYR A 55 -8.74 -0.88 3.57
CA TYR A 55 -10.11 -1.22 3.22
C TYR A 55 -10.17 -2.46 2.33
N GLU A 56 -11.26 -3.22 2.46
CA GLU A 56 -11.62 -4.31 1.55
C GLU A 56 -12.86 -3.91 0.75
N ASN A 57 -12.69 -3.61 -0.54
CA ASN A 57 -13.79 -3.29 -1.46
C ASN A 57 -13.56 -3.97 -2.81
N ASN A 58 -13.97 -5.24 -2.92
CA ASN A 58 -13.63 -6.19 -4.00
C ASN A 58 -12.13 -6.49 -4.18
N ASN A 59 -11.24 -5.61 -3.71
CA ASN A 59 -9.80 -5.76 -3.59
C ASN A 59 -9.31 -5.09 -2.30
N ILE A 60 -8.11 -5.46 -1.85
CA ILE A 60 -7.43 -4.79 -0.73
C ILE A 60 -6.86 -3.46 -1.22
N GLN A 61 -7.20 -2.37 -0.52
CA GLN A 61 -6.74 -1.01 -0.80
C GLN A 61 -6.13 -0.41 0.48
N LEU A 62 -5.00 0.29 0.34
CA LEU A 62 -4.35 0.97 1.46
C LEU A 62 -4.29 2.46 1.15
N TYR A 63 -5.07 3.23 1.90
CA TYR A 63 -5.16 4.68 1.81
C TYR A 63 -4.16 5.30 2.77
N LEU A 64 -3.38 6.26 2.29
CA LEU A 64 -2.60 7.12 3.17
C LEU A 64 -3.55 8.23 3.60
N ASP A 65 -4.04 8.14 4.83
CA ASP A 65 -4.91 9.18 5.38
C ASP A 65 -4.00 10.24 5.98
N LYS A 66 -4.11 11.46 5.48
CA LYS A 66 -3.54 12.62 6.16
C LYS A 66 -4.74 13.29 6.80
N ASP A 67 -4.72 13.44 8.12
CA ASP A 67 -5.67 14.31 8.81
C ASP A 67 -5.98 15.59 8.00
#